data_AF-A0A239GYD7-F1
#
_entry.id   AF-A0A239GYD7-F1
#
_cell.length_a   1.000
_cell.length_b   1.000
_cell.length_c   1.000
_cell.angle_alpha   90.00
_cell.angle_beta   90.00
_cell.angle_gamma   90.00
#
_symmetry.space_group_name_H-M   'P 1'
#
loop_
_entity.id
_entity.type
_entity.pdbx_description
1 polymer ?
#
loop_
_entity_poly.entity_id
_entity_poly.type
_entity_poly.pdbx_seq_one_letter_code
_entity_poly.pdbx_strand_id
1 'polypeptide(L)'
;MAGPVPLEDFAGATDDERLTRALSYAGAQTHKPVILLAQHRQYSFARTRKMYNGFALAGPPASGSEFRYNGKVKISTPGSGWLDMSGSQLKGISIRDLSFEGNAESSFFVDKTNTQTVLWASHLHNLGFSLFKHVIWGAHTAVTFSGYWDVNNCYDTEFKLWGSDNNYWPDGMLLDSPNHPAGERYHLWLPHLSKSGVGPVYVTGKHHVTPMRIDGGRGLVVSGARLEAQAGNPTYGSQLVITGGKFIRLRDLFFFNGMAKPGALRDPSKHRGIVTITGGGDVLFDGCVFSDGDGSQTGSTPAGTPEVYVAGGKRIRIRDHQSSRTPRIVRAASVPASAIVTDPDLTVTTG
;
A
#
# COMPACT_ATOMS: atom_id res chain seq x y z
N MET A 1 -13.70 24.47 17.37
CA MET A 1 -13.02 24.33 16.06
C MET A 1 -13.38 25.54 15.22
N ALA A 2 -12.44 26.08 14.44
CA ALA A 2 -12.80 27.04 13.41
C ALA A 2 -13.68 26.35 12.36
N GLY A 3 -14.68 27.06 11.84
CA GLY A 3 -15.52 26.54 10.77
C GLY A 3 -14.69 26.24 9.51
N PRO A 4 -15.16 25.33 8.63
CA PRO A 4 -14.50 25.10 7.36
C PRO A 4 -14.52 26.37 6.48
N VAL A 5 -13.50 26.54 5.64
CA VAL A 5 -13.39 27.67 4.70
C VAL A 5 -13.35 27.16 3.26
N PRO A 6 -14.28 27.56 2.39
CA PRO A 6 -14.23 27.26 0.96
C PRO A 6 -12.96 27.80 0.30
N LEU A 7 -12.34 27.02 -0.58
CA LEU A 7 -11.21 27.50 -1.38
C LEU A 7 -11.60 28.67 -2.30
N GLU A 8 -12.85 28.71 -2.75
CA GLU A 8 -13.38 29.74 -3.65
C GLU A 8 -13.45 31.13 -3.01
N ASP A 9 -13.43 31.23 -1.68
CA ASP A 9 -13.46 32.51 -0.96
C ASP A 9 -12.09 33.23 -1.02
N PHE A 10 -11.04 32.54 -1.47
CA PHE A 10 -9.70 33.10 -1.58
C PHE A 10 -9.43 33.63 -2.98
N ALA A 11 -8.94 34.87 -3.06
CA ALA A 11 -8.60 35.50 -4.33
C ALA A 11 -7.43 34.78 -5.05
N GLY A 12 -7.50 34.71 -6.38
CA GLY A 12 -6.43 34.15 -7.21
C GLY A 12 -6.96 33.83 -8.62
N ALA A 13 -6.11 34.08 -9.63
CA ALA A 13 -6.42 33.76 -11.02
C ALA A 13 -6.28 32.26 -11.30
N THR A 14 -5.50 31.55 -10.50
CA THR A 14 -5.27 30.11 -10.60
C THR A 14 -5.60 29.40 -9.30
N ASP A 15 -5.94 28.11 -9.36
CA ASP A 15 -6.18 27.29 -8.17
C ASP A 15 -4.96 27.29 -7.24
N ASP A 16 -3.75 27.27 -7.80
CA ASP A 16 -2.52 27.38 -7.03
C ASP A 16 -2.41 28.69 -6.24
N GLU A 17 -2.78 29.83 -6.82
CA GLU A 17 -2.78 31.10 -6.10
C GLU A 17 -3.80 31.11 -4.96
N ARG A 18 -5.00 30.61 -5.23
CA ARG A 18 -6.06 30.49 -4.21
C ARG A 18 -5.62 29.59 -3.07
N LEU A 19 -5.05 28.42 -3.38
CA LEU A 19 -4.55 27.49 -2.37
C LEU A 19 -3.39 28.08 -1.58
N THR A 20 -2.50 28.86 -2.21
CA THR A 20 -1.42 29.57 -1.50
C THR A 20 -1.99 30.48 -0.42
N ARG A 21 -3.01 31.28 -0.76
CA ARG A 21 -3.64 32.20 0.18
C ARG A 21 -4.43 31.46 1.26
N ALA A 22 -5.18 30.43 0.88
CA ALA A 22 -5.93 29.59 1.82
C ALA A 22 -4.99 28.92 2.84
N LEU A 23 -3.87 28.37 2.39
CA LEU A 23 -2.87 27.76 3.26
C LEU A 23 -2.20 28.77 4.19
N SER A 24 -1.89 29.98 3.70
CA SER A 24 -1.35 31.06 4.53
C SER A 24 -2.34 31.50 5.61
N TYR A 25 -3.61 31.72 5.23
CA TYR A 25 -4.69 32.08 6.15
C TYR A 25 -4.90 31.00 7.21
N ALA A 26 -5.11 29.75 6.80
CA ALA A 26 -5.37 28.64 7.71
C ALA A 26 -4.16 28.38 8.62
N GLY A 27 -2.94 28.43 8.06
CA GLY A 27 -1.69 28.32 8.78
C GLY A 27 -1.46 29.40 9.84
N ALA A 28 -2.10 30.56 9.73
CA ALA A 28 -2.03 31.65 10.72
C ALA A 28 -3.05 31.51 11.87
N GLN A 29 -4.09 30.68 11.72
CA GLN A 29 -5.16 30.58 12.74
C GLN A 29 -4.71 29.80 13.99
N THR A 30 -5.22 30.15 15.18
CA THR A 30 -5.02 29.34 16.39
C THR A 30 -5.69 27.98 16.28
N HIS A 31 -6.94 27.97 15.78
CA HIS A 31 -7.67 26.75 15.43
C HIS A 31 -7.69 26.64 13.91
N LYS A 32 -6.89 25.72 13.36
CA LYS A 32 -6.74 25.57 11.91
C LYS A 32 -8.08 25.13 11.29
N PRO A 33 -8.66 25.91 10.37
CA PRO A 33 -9.86 25.50 9.66
C PRO A 33 -9.51 24.44 8.60
N VAL A 34 -10.50 23.63 8.23
CA VAL A 34 -10.40 22.77 7.05
C VAL A 34 -10.62 23.63 5.81
N ILE A 35 -9.74 23.50 4.81
CA ILE A 35 -9.97 24.10 3.49
C ILE A 35 -10.88 23.15 2.70
N LEU A 36 -12.03 23.65 2.23
CA LEU A 36 -13.00 22.87 1.45
C LEU A 36 -12.84 23.11 -0.04
N LEU A 37 -12.68 22.03 -0.79
CA LEU A 37 -12.73 22.01 -2.24
C LEU A 37 -14.17 21.83 -2.71
N ALA A 38 -14.60 22.62 -3.69
CA ALA A 38 -15.97 22.60 -4.20
C ALA A 38 -16.25 21.37 -5.08
N GLN A 39 -17.49 20.89 -5.05
CA GLN A 39 -17.91 19.71 -5.80
C GLN A 39 -18.06 19.96 -7.30
N HIS A 40 -18.47 21.16 -7.72
CA HIS A 40 -19.01 21.41 -9.06
C HIS A 40 -17.94 21.67 -10.13
N ARG A 41 -16.65 21.59 -9.79
CA ARG A 41 -15.53 21.80 -10.73
C ARG A 41 -14.38 20.84 -10.46
N GLN A 42 -13.39 20.88 -11.35
CA GLN A 42 -12.08 20.25 -11.13
C GLN A 42 -11.08 21.31 -10.67
N TYR A 43 -10.11 20.89 -9.86
CA TYR A 43 -8.98 21.71 -9.44
C TYR A 43 -7.71 21.24 -10.13
N SER A 44 -6.82 22.18 -10.47
CA SER A 44 -5.50 21.86 -11.04
C SER A 44 -4.40 22.52 -10.23
N PHE A 45 -3.53 21.73 -9.62
CA PHE A 45 -2.38 22.20 -8.86
C PHE A 45 -1.07 21.71 -9.49
N ALA A 46 -0.15 22.63 -9.73
CA ALA A 46 1.15 22.36 -10.32
C ALA A 46 2.33 22.78 -9.42
N ARG A 47 2.05 23.17 -8.16
CA ARG A 47 3.07 23.58 -7.19
C ARG A 47 3.08 22.68 -5.97
N THR A 48 4.26 22.23 -5.56
CA THR A 48 4.47 21.57 -4.26
C THR A 48 4.10 22.51 -3.12
N ARG A 49 3.40 21.98 -2.11
CA ARG A 49 2.85 22.69 -0.95
C ARG A 49 3.45 22.15 0.33
N LYS A 50 4.07 23.04 1.10
CA LYS A 50 4.55 22.72 2.44
C LYS A 50 3.37 22.55 3.39
N MET A 51 3.25 21.40 4.02
CA MET A 51 2.26 21.19 5.08
C MET A 51 2.73 21.80 6.42
N TYR A 52 1.77 22.01 7.32
CA TYR A 52 2.00 22.52 8.68
C TYR A 52 1.14 21.74 9.69
N ASN A 53 1.44 21.84 10.99
CA ASN A 53 0.68 21.14 12.03
C ASN A 53 -0.79 21.57 12.02
N GLY A 54 -1.71 20.60 11.97
CA GLY A 54 -3.13 20.85 11.84
C GLY A 54 -3.58 21.17 10.41
N PHE A 55 -2.75 20.94 9.38
CA PHE A 55 -3.19 21.09 7.99
C PHE A 55 -4.40 20.19 7.73
N ALA A 56 -5.44 20.77 7.17
CA ALA A 56 -6.66 20.04 6.85
C ALA A 56 -7.23 20.46 5.49
N LEU A 57 -7.52 19.47 4.65
CA LEU A 57 -8.12 19.62 3.33
C LEU A 57 -9.25 18.61 3.19
N ALA A 58 -10.41 19.04 2.70
CA ALA A 58 -11.52 18.14 2.46
C ALA A 58 -12.25 18.44 1.16
N GLY A 59 -12.73 17.38 0.53
CA GLY A 59 -13.74 17.46 -0.51
C GLY A 59 -15.15 17.43 0.07
N PRO A 60 -16.18 17.53 -0.80
CA PRO A 60 -17.55 17.25 -0.41
C PRO A 60 -17.70 15.76 -0.01
N PRO A 61 -18.56 15.44 0.97
CA PRO A 61 -18.76 14.07 1.43
C PRO A 61 -19.40 13.22 0.31
N ALA A 62 -18.59 12.36 -0.30
CA ALA A 62 -18.97 11.39 -1.33
C ALA A 62 -17.97 10.22 -1.30
N SER A 63 -18.09 9.14 -2.08
CA SER A 63 -17.10 8.04 -2.08
C SER A 63 -15.77 8.47 -2.69
N GLY A 64 -14.63 8.22 -2.04
CA GLY A 64 -13.27 8.55 -2.47
C GLY A 64 -12.80 7.76 -3.68
N SER A 65 -13.67 7.53 -4.66
CA SER A 65 -13.35 6.78 -5.86
C SER A 65 -12.61 7.66 -6.87
N GLU A 66 -11.72 7.04 -7.64
CA GLU A 66 -11.02 7.67 -8.77
C GLU A 66 -11.94 8.05 -9.94
N PHE A 67 -13.11 7.41 -10.03
CA PHE A 67 -14.09 7.64 -11.09
C PHE A 67 -14.84 8.96 -10.94
N ARG A 68 -14.52 9.77 -9.94
CA ARG A 68 -15.12 11.10 -9.80
C ARG A 68 -14.66 12.01 -10.93
N TYR A 69 -15.63 12.53 -11.67
CA TYR A 69 -15.36 13.57 -12.67
C TYR A 69 -15.42 14.98 -12.05
N ASN A 70 -16.37 15.19 -11.14
CA ASN A 70 -16.60 16.44 -10.43
C ASN A 70 -15.93 16.39 -9.04
N GLY A 71 -15.31 17.49 -8.61
CA GLY A 71 -14.52 17.54 -7.37
C GLY A 71 -13.17 16.80 -7.46
N LYS A 72 -12.71 16.46 -8.68
CA LYS A 72 -11.41 15.83 -8.94
C LYS A 72 -10.29 16.87 -8.82
N VAL A 73 -9.19 16.45 -8.20
CA VAL A 73 -7.99 17.27 -7.98
C VAL A 73 -6.86 16.75 -8.86
N LYS A 74 -6.54 17.49 -9.91
CA LYS A 74 -5.45 17.20 -10.84
C LYS A 74 -4.14 17.75 -10.29
N ILE A 75 -3.15 16.87 -10.19
CA ILE A 75 -1.83 17.17 -9.68
C ILE A 75 -0.81 17.02 -10.80
N SER A 76 -0.04 18.08 -11.05
CA SER A 76 1.03 18.10 -12.04
C SER A 76 2.31 18.67 -11.44
N THR A 77 2.97 17.87 -10.60
CA THR A 77 4.27 18.17 -9.99
C THR A 77 5.30 17.11 -10.41
N PRO A 78 5.71 17.06 -11.69
CA PRO A 78 6.57 16.00 -12.21
C PRO A 78 7.90 15.94 -11.47
N GLY A 79 8.36 14.73 -11.14
CA GLY A 79 9.62 14.50 -10.42
C GLY A 79 9.59 14.92 -8.95
N SER A 80 8.43 15.29 -8.41
CA SER A 80 8.22 15.71 -7.03
C SER A 80 6.86 15.22 -6.53
N GLY A 81 6.50 15.61 -5.32
CA GLY A 81 5.16 15.44 -4.78
C GLY A 81 4.39 16.74 -4.61
N TRP A 82 3.07 16.62 -4.50
CA TRP A 82 2.22 17.77 -4.25
C TRP A 82 2.34 18.29 -2.83
N LEU A 83 2.32 17.42 -1.82
CA LEU A 83 2.39 17.82 -0.42
C LEU A 83 3.73 17.44 0.21
N ASP A 84 4.44 18.41 0.75
CA ASP A 84 5.73 18.21 1.39
C ASP A 84 5.59 18.11 2.91
N MET A 85 5.92 16.93 3.45
CA MET A 85 6.18 16.73 4.88
C MET A 85 7.58 17.25 5.20
N SER A 86 7.67 18.48 5.69
CA SER A 86 8.93 19.11 6.08
C SER A 86 9.12 19.15 7.60
N GLY A 87 10.36 19.16 8.08
CA GLY A 87 10.71 19.24 9.50
C GLY A 87 10.97 17.87 10.13
N SER A 88 10.99 17.78 11.47
CA SER A 88 11.18 16.49 12.16
C SER A 88 9.88 15.70 12.29
N GLN A 89 8.77 16.38 12.58
CA GLN A 89 7.47 15.78 12.82
C GLN A 89 6.35 16.73 12.40
N LEU A 90 5.33 16.19 11.73
CA LEU A 90 4.13 16.90 11.30
C LEU A 90 2.90 16.25 11.96
N LYS A 91 2.06 17.05 12.64
CA LYS A 91 1.01 16.55 13.54
C LYS A 91 -0.39 16.95 13.10
N GLY A 92 -1.37 16.06 13.33
CA GLY A 92 -2.78 16.41 13.23
C GLY A 92 -3.22 16.73 11.81
N ILE A 93 -2.70 16.01 10.82
CA ILE A 93 -3.06 16.20 9.42
C ILE A 93 -4.38 15.51 9.12
N SER A 94 -5.27 16.19 8.40
CA SER A 94 -6.53 15.62 7.93
C SER A 94 -6.71 15.84 6.43
N ILE A 95 -6.82 14.76 5.65
CA ILE A 95 -7.16 14.85 4.22
C ILE A 95 -8.30 13.89 3.95
N ARG A 96 -9.43 14.39 3.45
CA ARG A 96 -10.62 13.54 3.30
C ARG A 96 -11.50 13.81 2.10
N ASP A 97 -12.17 12.76 1.65
CA ASP A 97 -13.27 12.80 0.68
C ASP A 97 -12.87 13.37 -0.70
N LEU A 98 -11.63 13.09 -1.12
CA LEU A 98 -11.02 13.64 -2.33
C LEU A 98 -10.61 12.54 -3.30
N SER A 99 -10.65 12.89 -4.59
CA SER A 99 -10.20 12.06 -5.69
C SER A 99 -9.11 12.81 -6.45
N PHE A 100 -7.95 12.18 -6.58
CA PHE A 100 -6.76 12.78 -7.15
C PHE A 100 -6.39 12.12 -8.47
N GLU A 101 -5.93 12.92 -9.42
CA GLU A 101 -5.40 12.46 -10.70
C GLU A 101 -4.01 13.06 -10.91
N GLY A 102 -2.99 12.21 -11.01
CA GLY A 102 -1.62 12.59 -11.34
C GLY A 102 -1.37 12.63 -12.84
N ASN A 103 -0.08 12.59 -13.22
CA ASN A 103 0.38 12.63 -14.61
C ASN A 103 1.46 11.56 -14.91
N ALA A 104 1.43 10.44 -14.19
CA ALA A 104 2.43 9.35 -14.17
C ALA A 104 3.80 9.71 -13.58
N GLU A 105 4.13 10.99 -13.44
CA GLU A 105 5.42 11.47 -12.90
C GLU A 105 5.28 12.20 -11.55
N SER A 106 4.05 12.47 -11.12
CA SER A 106 3.75 13.14 -9.85
C SER A 106 3.57 12.14 -8.73
N SER A 107 4.01 12.52 -7.53
CA SER A 107 3.66 11.86 -6.27
C SER A 107 2.61 12.66 -5.50
N PHE A 108 1.80 12.01 -4.66
CA PHE A 108 0.88 12.75 -3.80
C PHE A 108 1.63 13.45 -2.64
N PHE A 109 2.47 12.71 -1.91
CA PHE A 109 3.48 13.30 -1.03
C PHE A 109 4.83 13.41 -1.74
N VAL A 110 5.64 14.40 -1.36
CA VAL A 110 7.06 14.42 -1.76
C VAL A 110 7.69 13.16 -1.20
N ASP A 111 8.24 12.31 -2.08
CA ASP A 111 8.76 11.01 -1.71
C ASP A 111 9.78 11.13 -0.58
N LYS A 112 9.56 10.34 0.48
CA LYS A 112 10.49 10.29 1.61
C LYS A 112 11.36 9.05 1.57
N THR A 113 12.57 9.21 2.10
CA THR A 113 13.46 8.10 2.44
C THR A 113 13.34 7.79 3.94
N ASN A 114 13.88 6.65 4.37
CA ASN A 114 13.65 6.05 5.69
C ASN A 114 14.07 6.91 6.92
N THR A 115 14.67 8.09 6.74
CA THR A 115 15.24 8.95 7.80
C THR A 115 14.56 10.32 7.94
N GLN A 116 13.45 10.56 7.26
CA GLN A 116 12.83 11.89 7.15
C GLN A 116 11.59 12.07 8.05
N THR A 117 10.92 13.22 7.91
CA THR A 117 9.78 13.70 8.70
C THR A 117 8.73 12.63 8.97
N VAL A 118 8.28 12.53 10.24
CA VAL A 118 7.21 11.63 10.65
C VAL A 118 5.86 12.34 10.61
N LEU A 119 4.89 11.75 9.90
CA LEU A 119 3.47 12.11 10.03
C LEU A 119 2.93 11.50 11.31
N TRP A 120 2.38 12.31 12.20
CA TRP A 120 2.01 11.89 13.54
C TRP A 120 0.56 12.23 13.88
N ALA A 121 -0.16 11.30 14.49
CA ALA A 121 -1.55 11.50 14.96
C ALA A 121 -2.43 12.15 13.87
N SER A 122 -2.49 11.52 12.70
CA SER A 122 -3.10 12.08 11.49
C SER A 122 -4.09 11.11 10.86
N HIS A 123 -5.02 11.64 10.08
CA HIS A 123 -6.14 10.88 9.54
C HIS A 123 -6.35 11.21 8.06
N LEU A 124 -6.19 10.19 7.21
CA LEU A 124 -6.54 10.28 5.80
C LEU A 124 -7.77 9.41 5.57
N HIS A 125 -8.82 9.96 4.97
CA HIS A 125 -10.12 9.31 4.92
C HIS A 125 -10.70 9.36 3.52
N ASN A 126 -11.09 8.19 2.99
CA ASN A 126 -11.93 8.08 1.81
C ASN A 126 -11.32 8.81 0.60
N LEU A 127 -10.16 8.29 0.14
CA LEU A 127 -9.32 8.93 -0.88
C LEU A 127 -9.14 8.05 -2.12
N GLY A 128 -9.17 8.69 -3.29
CA GLY A 128 -8.97 8.04 -4.58
C GLY A 128 -7.75 8.59 -5.30
N PHE A 129 -7.01 7.73 -6.01
CA PHE A 129 -5.78 8.09 -6.71
C PHE A 129 -5.69 7.39 -8.06
N SER A 130 -5.53 8.18 -9.12
CA SER A 130 -5.22 7.66 -10.45
C SER A 130 -4.00 8.31 -11.05
N LEU A 131 -3.24 7.60 -11.87
CA LEU A 131 -2.12 8.16 -12.65
C LEU A 131 -0.99 8.77 -11.79
N PHE A 132 -0.72 8.22 -10.61
CA PHE A 132 0.41 8.66 -9.78
C PHE A 132 1.65 7.81 -10.04
N LYS A 133 2.83 8.39 -9.89
CA LYS A 133 4.07 7.60 -9.78
C LYS A 133 4.10 6.88 -8.43
N HIS A 134 3.89 7.65 -7.37
CA HIS A 134 3.81 7.20 -5.99
C HIS A 134 2.61 7.86 -5.30
N VAL A 135 1.91 7.14 -4.44
CA VAL A 135 0.83 7.71 -3.64
C VAL A 135 1.44 8.23 -2.34
N ILE A 136 1.83 7.34 -1.41
CA ILE A 136 2.42 7.76 -0.14
C ILE A 136 3.68 6.97 0.17
N TRP A 137 4.80 7.70 0.23
CA TRP A 137 6.07 7.23 0.76
C TRP A 137 6.41 8.04 2.01
N GLY A 138 6.36 7.42 3.19
CA GLY A 138 6.48 8.17 4.43
C GLY A 138 6.59 7.36 5.72
N ALA A 139 7.16 8.04 6.73
CA ALA A 139 7.22 7.58 8.10
C ALA A 139 5.95 8.02 8.84
N HIS A 140 5.24 7.09 9.46
CA HIS A 140 3.97 7.37 10.12
C HIS A 140 3.95 6.85 11.56
N THR A 141 3.36 7.62 12.46
CA THR A 141 3.06 7.16 13.81
C THR A 141 1.68 7.61 14.27
N ALA A 142 0.86 6.68 14.79
CA ALA A 142 -0.53 6.97 15.15
C ALA A 142 -1.34 7.53 13.98
N VAL A 143 -1.09 7.05 12.76
CA VAL A 143 -1.81 7.45 11.55
C VAL A 143 -2.89 6.43 11.22
N THR A 144 -4.05 6.93 10.82
CA THR A 144 -5.14 6.09 10.30
C THR A 144 -5.44 6.44 8.85
N PHE A 145 -5.48 5.42 7.99
CA PHE A 145 -6.09 5.51 6.65
C PHE A 145 -7.43 4.78 6.72
N SER A 146 -8.55 5.46 6.50
CA SER A 146 -9.91 4.88 6.69
C SER A 146 -10.84 5.29 5.56
N GLY A 147 -12.09 4.83 5.63
CA GLY A 147 -13.02 4.90 4.52
C GLY A 147 -12.55 4.03 3.36
N TYR A 148 -13.29 4.07 2.26
CA TYR A 148 -12.92 3.32 1.06
C TYR A 148 -11.81 4.04 0.29
N TRP A 149 -10.77 3.30 -0.08
CA TRP A 149 -9.69 3.81 -0.92
C TRP A 149 -9.68 3.11 -2.28
N ASP A 150 -9.39 3.89 -3.32
CA ASP A 150 -9.40 3.45 -4.71
C ASP A 150 -8.12 3.93 -5.40
N VAL A 151 -7.29 3.01 -5.87
CA VAL A 151 -5.98 3.32 -6.45
C VAL A 151 -5.80 2.58 -7.76
N ASN A 152 -5.75 3.29 -8.87
CA ASN A 152 -5.61 2.69 -10.20
C ASN A 152 -4.55 3.38 -11.04
N ASN A 153 -4.09 2.67 -12.07
CA ASN A 153 -3.21 3.21 -13.11
C ASN A 153 -2.00 3.96 -12.53
N CYS A 154 -1.44 3.51 -11.41
CA CYS A 154 -0.22 4.08 -10.85
C CYS A 154 1.01 3.38 -11.40
N TYR A 155 2.16 4.05 -11.42
CA TYR A 155 3.27 3.68 -12.33
C TYR A 155 4.53 3.17 -11.64
N ASP A 156 4.61 3.13 -10.32
CA ASP A 156 5.72 2.50 -9.58
C ASP A 156 5.26 1.86 -8.26
N THR A 157 5.99 2.02 -7.14
CA THR A 157 5.47 1.62 -5.82
C THR A 157 4.54 2.69 -5.29
N GLU A 158 3.25 2.36 -5.15
CA GLU A 158 2.22 3.30 -4.71
C GLU A 158 2.41 3.64 -3.23
N PHE A 159 2.63 2.62 -2.39
CA PHE A 159 2.77 2.82 -0.95
C PHE A 159 4.09 2.25 -0.44
N LYS A 160 4.88 3.12 0.18
CA LYS A 160 6.06 2.74 0.96
C LYS A 160 5.93 3.28 2.38
N LEU A 161 5.50 2.44 3.30
CA LEU A 161 5.01 2.87 4.61
C LEU A 161 5.85 2.27 5.75
N TRP A 162 6.38 3.13 6.61
CA TRP A 162 7.14 2.71 7.80
C TRP A 162 6.74 3.49 9.05
N GLY A 163 7.31 3.12 10.19
CA GLY A 163 7.01 3.73 11.49
C GLY A 163 6.21 2.79 12.39
N SER A 164 5.29 3.31 13.19
CA SER A 164 4.60 2.47 14.18
C SER A 164 3.21 2.91 14.63
N ASP A 165 2.44 2.00 15.21
CA ASP A 165 1.18 2.34 15.87
C ASP A 165 0.12 2.89 14.89
N ASN A 166 0.08 2.36 13.66
CA ASN A 166 -0.80 2.83 12.58
C ASN A 166 -1.93 1.84 12.29
N ASN A 167 -3.01 2.35 11.69
CA ASN A 167 -4.11 1.52 11.21
C ASN A 167 -4.42 1.87 9.75
N TYR A 168 -4.06 0.99 8.82
CA TYR A 168 -4.19 1.24 7.39
C TYR A 168 -5.34 0.43 6.78
N TRP A 169 -6.30 1.15 6.20
CA TRP A 169 -7.44 0.62 5.42
C TRP A 169 -8.30 -0.40 6.17
N PRO A 170 -8.77 -0.11 7.40
CA PRO A 170 -9.66 -1.01 8.11
C PRO A 170 -11.01 -1.19 7.40
N ASP A 171 -11.37 -0.28 6.50
CA ASP A 171 -12.63 -0.28 5.74
C ASP A 171 -12.48 -0.79 4.30
N GLY A 172 -11.26 -1.11 3.85
CA GLY A 172 -11.00 -1.57 2.49
C GLY A 172 -10.18 -0.61 1.62
N MET A 173 -9.35 -1.19 0.76
CA MET A 173 -8.71 -0.50 -0.36
C MET A 173 -8.72 -1.39 -1.60
N LEU A 174 -9.00 -0.81 -2.76
CA LEU A 174 -8.73 -1.40 -4.06
C LEU A 174 -7.44 -0.80 -4.63
N LEU A 175 -6.55 -1.64 -5.13
CA LEU A 175 -5.37 -1.27 -5.87
C LEU A 175 -5.25 -2.12 -7.13
N ASP A 176 -5.51 -1.51 -8.29
CA ASP A 176 -5.42 -2.13 -9.62
C ASP A 176 -4.55 -1.27 -10.54
N SER A 177 -3.26 -1.56 -10.64
CA SER A 177 -2.33 -0.77 -11.47
C SER A 177 -2.00 -1.49 -12.79
N PRO A 178 -1.44 -0.79 -13.78
CA PRO A 178 -1.23 -1.33 -15.12
C PRO A 178 0.00 -2.24 -15.15
N ASN A 179 0.30 -2.80 -16.33
CA ASN A 179 1.55 -3.53 -16.53
C ASN A 179 2.74 -2.56 -16.42
N HIS A 180 3.67 -2.82 -15.51
CA HIS A 180 4.88 -2.02 -15.38
C HIS A 180 6.01 -2.56 -16.27
N PRO A 181 6.93 -1.69 -16.74
CA PRO A 181 8.16 -2.12 -17.39
C PRO A 181 8.97 -3.08 -16.50
N ALA A 182 9.84 -3.87 -17.12
CA ALA A 182 10.73 -4.78 -16.42
C ALA A 182 11.49 -4.08 -15.27
N GLY A 183 11.46 -4.71 -14.10
CA GLY A 183 12.01 -4.18 -12.85
C GLY A 183 11.34 -4.85 -11.67
N GLU A 184 12.01 -4.89 -10.51
CA GLU A 184 11.40 -5.40 -9.27
C GLU A 184 10.62 -4.26 -8.60
N ARG A 185 9.30 -4.39 -8.47
CA ARG A 185 8.41 -3.36 -7.92
C ARG A 185 7.40 -3.97 -6.95
N TYR A 186 6.88 -3.13 -6.06
CA TYR A 186 5.88 -3.54 -5.08
C TYR A 186 4.73 -2.56 -5.06
N HIS A 187 3.48 -3.04 -4.95
CA HIS A 187 2.38 -2.10 -4.71
C HIS A 187 2.41 -1.56 -3.28
N LEU A 188 2.53 -2.49 -2.32
CA LEU A 188 2.63 -2.20 -0.89
C LEU A 188 4.00 -2.63 -0.37
N TRP A 189 4.87 -1.66 -0.07
CA TRP A 189 6.14 -1.89 0.60
C TRP A 189 6.08 -1.41 2.04
N LEU A 190 6.26 -2.32 2.99
CA LEU A 190 6.17 -2.07 4.44
C LEU A 190 7.55 -2.24 5.10
N PRO A 191 8.52 -1.32 4.87
CA PRO A 191 9.82 -1.40 5.54
C PRO A 191 9.67 -1.01 7.01
N HIS A 192 10.19 -1.82 7.93
CA HIS A 192 10.26 -1.49 9.37
C HIS A 192 8.94 -1.07 10.05
N LEU A 193 7.78 -1.43 9.50
CA LEU A 193 6.47 -1.07 10.05
C LEU A 193 6.14 -1.89 11.31
N SER A 194 5.83 -1.21 12.41
CA SER A 194 5.66 -1.85 13.72
C SER A 194 4.30 -1.56 14.36
N LYS A 195 3.77 -2.49 15.15
CA LYS A 195 2.56 -2.32 15.96
C LYS A 195 1.40 -1.75 15.15
N SER A 196 1.23 -2.22 13.91
CA SER A 196 0.31 -1.62 12.95
C SER A 196 -0.61 -2.68 12.34
N GLY A 197 -1.82 -2.26 11.98
CA GLY A 197 -2.78 -3.05 11.20
C GLY A 197 -2.78 -2.63 9.73
N VAL A 198 -2.94 -3.59 8.83
CA VAL A 198 -3.14 -3.38 7.39
C VAL A 198 -4.30 -4.26 6.92
N GLY A 199 -5.30 -3.64 6.30
CA GLY A 199 -6.35 -4.32 5.54
C GLY A 199 -7.73 -4.36 6.20
N PRO A 200 -8.75 -4.80 5.45
CA PRO A 200 -8.66 -5.55 4.18
C PRO A 200 -8.14 -4.72 2.98
N VAL A 201 -7.34 -5.32 2.10
CA VAL A 201 -6.87 -4.69 0.85
C VAL A 201 -7.01 -5.66 -0.31
N TYR A 202 -7.41 -5.18 -1.48
CA TYR A 202 -7.44 -5.91 -2.73
C TYR A 202 -6.34 -5.34 -3.64
N VAL A 203 -5.37 -6.16 -4.02
CA VAL A 203 -4.19 -5.73 -4.77
C VAL A 203 -3.98 -6.65 -5.96
N THR A 204 -4.10 -6.11 -7.17
CA THR A 204 -3.87 -6.82 -8.44
C THR A 204 -2.45 -6.58 -8.94
N GLY A 205 -1.53 -7.51 -8.67
CA GLY A 205 -0.14 -7.40 -9.10
C GLY A 205 0.08 -8.00 -10.49
N LYS A 206 0.15 -7.17 -11.53
CA LYS A 206 0.33 -7.64 -12.91
C LYS A 206 1.82 -7.75 -13.28
N HIS A 207 2.20 -8.87 -13.88
CA HIS A 207 3.55 -9.13 -14.41
C HIS A 207 4.68 -8.85 -13.41
N HIS A 208 5.42 -7.76 -13.60
CA HIS A 208 6.66 -7.45 -12.87
C HIS A 208 6.43 -6.89 -11.46
N VAL A 209 5.18 -6.78 -11.00
CA VAL A 209 4.87 -6.19 -9.69
C VAL A 209 4.45 -7.24 -8.67
N THR A 210 5.14 -7.27 -7.55
CA THR A 210 4.76 -8.04 -6.37
C THR A 210 3.74 -7.23 -5.53
N PRO A 211 2.50 -7.70 -5.33
CA PRO A 211 1.49 -7.03 -4.51
C PRO A 211 2.01 -6.47 -3.17
N MET A 212 2.77 -7.26 -2.40
CA MET A 212 3.22 -6.83 -1.07
C MET A 212 4.65 -7.28 -0.73
N ARG A 213 5.41 -6.39 -0.09
CA ARG A 213 6.72 -6.67 0.49
C ARG A 213 6.83 -6.15 1.93
N ILE A 214 7.35 -7.00 2.82
CA ILE A 214 7.58 -6.70 4.25
C ILE A 214 9.09 -6.82 4.54
N ASP A 215 9.69 -5.71 4.96
CA ASP A 215 11.13 -5.62 5.25
C ASP A 215 11.36 -5.18 6.70
N GLY A 216 11.11 -6.07 7.66
CA GLY A 216 11.35 -5.76 9.07
C GLY A 216 10.12 -5.33 9.85
N GLY A 217 10.36 -4.61 10.95
CA GLY A 217 9.32 -4.14 11.86
C GLY A 217 8.95 -5.16 12.92
N ARG A 218 7.95 -4.84 13.75
CA ARG A 218 7.48 -5.76 14.80
C ARG A 218 6.00 -5.65 15.11
N GLY A 219 5.29 -6.75 15.30
CA GLY A 219 3.87 -6.71 15.69
C GLY A 219 2.98 -6.13 14.58
N LEU A 220 3.32 -6.41 13.31
CA LEU A 220 2.49 -6.08 12.15
C LEU A 220 1.40 -7.14 12.00
N VAL A 221 0.17 -6.70 11.76
CA VAL A 221 -0.96 -7.56 11.40
C VAL A 221 -1.46 -7.15 10.03
N VAL A 222 -1.44 -8.08 9.07
CA VAL A 222 -2.10 -7.95 7.78
C VAL A 222 -3.28 -8.91 7.79
N SER A 223 -4.50 -8.40 7.57
CA SER A 223 -5.73 -9.20 7.67
C SER A 223 -6.62 -9.00 6.45
N GLY A 224 -7.21 -10.09 5.96
CA GLY A 224 -8.24 -10.06 4.92
C GLY A 224 -7.77 -9.54 3.57
N ALA A 225 -6.46 -9.57 3.28
CA ALA A 225 -5.94 -9.08 2.02
C ALA A 225 -6.17 -10.09 0.87
N ARG A 226 -6.51 -9.59 -0.31
CA ARG A 226 -6.54 -10.33 -1.57
C ARG A 226 -5.34 -9.88 -2.39
N LEU A 227 -4.32 -10.73 -2.50
CA LEU A 227 -3.12 -10.48 -3.29
C LEU A 227 -3.21 -11.35 -4.52
N GLU A 228 -3.63 -10.78 -5.64
CA GLU A 228 -4.06 -11.55 -6.80
C GLU A 228 -3.56 -10.95 -8.12
N ALA A 229 -3.90 -11.59 -9.24
CA ALA A 229 -3.63 -11.09 -10.56
C ALA A 229 -4.67 -11.62 -11.56
N GLN A 230 -5.12 -10.74 -12.45
CA GLN A 230 -6.10 -11.07 -13.48
C GLN A 230 -5.64 -12.23 -14.38
N ALA A 231 -6.60 -13.06 -14.81
CA ALA A 231 -6.38 -14.07 -15.84
C ALA A 231 -5.80 -13.40 -17.10
N GLY A 232 -4.69 -13.93 -17.63
CA GLY A 232 -3.95 -13.36 -18.75
C GLY A 232 -2.89 -12.31 -18.40
N ASN A 233 -2.95 -11.70 -17.21
CA ASN A 233 -1.91 -10.78 -16.70
C ASN A 233 -1.38 -11.23 -15.33
N PRO A 234 -0.85 -12.46 -15.20
CA PRO A 234 -0.45 -13.03 -13.92
C PRO A 234 0.72 -12.28 -13.28
N THR A 235 0.88 -12.38 -11.95
CA THR A 235 2.11 -11.94 -11.29
C THR A 235 3.25 -12.87 -11.70
N TYR A 236 4.35 -12.32 -12.19
CA TYR A 236 5.51 -13.13 -12.61
C TYR A 236 6.27 -13.72 -11.42
N GLY A 237 6.36 -13.00 -10.30
CA GLY A 237 7.01 -13.47 -9.08
C GLY A 237 6.04 -13.78 -7.95
N SER A 238 6.58 -13.76 -6.74
CA SER A 238 5.82 -13.89 -5.51
C SER A 238 4.76 -12.81 -5.38
N GLN A 239 3.67 -13.12 -4.70
CA GLN A 239 2.64 -12.17 -4.33
C GLN A 239 2.93 -11.48 -3.00
N LEU A 240 3.66 -12.18 -2.13
CA LEU A 240 4.18 -11.65 -0.88
C LEU A 240 5.65 -12.02 -0.69
N VAL A 241 6.48 -11.03 -0.38
CA VAL A 241 7.88 -11.23 0.01
C VAL A 241 8.10 -10.72 1.44
N ILE A 242 8.71 -11.55 2.28
CA ILE A 242 9.06 -11.21 3.67
C ILE A 242 10.56 -11.39 3.85
N THR A 243 11.29 -10.28 4.02
CA THR A 243 12.74 -10.32 4.21
C THR A 243 13.17 -10.16 5.66
N GLY A 244 12.26 -9.76 6.53
CA GLY A 244 12.55 -9.54 7.95
C GLY A 244 11.31 -9.19 8.75
N GLY A 245 11.51 -9.02 10.06
CA GLY A 245 10.49 -8.56 11.00
C GLY A 245 10.32 -9.52 12.17
N LYS A 246 9.53 -9.11 13.18
CA LYS A 246 9.23 -9.96 14.34
C LYS A 246 7.76 -9.92 14.72
N PHE A 247 7.16 -11.05 15.07
CA PHE A 247 5.72 -11.10 15.43
C PHE A 247 4.84 -10.57 14.29
N ILE A 248 5.07 -11.07 13.08
CA ILE A 248 4.27 -10.72 11.90
C ILE A 248 3.09 -11.69 11.82
N ARG A 249 1.87 -11.17 11.70
CA ARG A 249 0.65 -11.97 11.61
C ARG A 249 -0.02 -11.68 10.27
N LEU A 250 -0.26 -12.74 9.50
CA LEU A 250 -0.90 -12.71 8.20
C LEU A 250 -2.14 -13.59 8.32
N ARG A 251 -3.32 -12.97 8.26
CA ARG A 251 -4.59 -13.61 8.58
C ARG A 251 -5.59 -13.50 7.43
N ASP A 252 -6.19 -14.62 7.04
CA ASP A 252 -7.28 -14.65 6.07
C ASP A 252 -6.87 -14.03 4.71
N LEU A 253 -5.59 -14.19 4.34
CA LEU A 253 -5.08 -13.74 3.04
C LEU A 253 -5.53 -14.70 1.94
N PHE A 254 -5.84 -14.17 0.77
CA PHE A 254 -6.07 -14.95 -0.43
C PHE A 254 -5.01 -14.63 -1.48
N PHE A 255 -4.51 -15.69 -2.10
CA PHE A 255 -3.50 -15.65 -3.14
C PHE A 255 -4.03 -16.33 -4.40
N PHE A 256 -3.84 -15.69 -5.55
CA PHE A 256 -4.23 -16.26 -6.84
C PHE A 256 -3.33 -15.78 -7.95
N ASN A 257 -2.89 -16.69 -8.81
CA ASN A 257 -2.20 -16.38 -10.07
C ASN A 257 -0.83 -15.70 -9.93
N GLY A 258 -0.08 -16.12 -8.89
CA GLY A 258 1.31 -15.73 -8.66
C GLY A 258 2.33 -16.59 -9.40
N MET A 259 3.60 -16.18 -9.37
CA MET A 259 4.76 -16.99 -9.78
C MET A 259 4.73 -17.52 -11.22
N ALA A 260 4.06 -16.83 -12.14
CA ALA A 260 3.91 -17.30 -13.52
C ALA A 260 5.24 -17.39 -14.28
N LYS A 261 6.18 -16.46 -14.03
CA LYS A 261 7.46 -16.34 -14.76
C LYS A 261 8.57 -15.74 -13.86
N PRO A 262 8.95 -16.37 -12.74
CA PRO A 262 9.86 -15.76 -11.76
C PRO A 262 11.24 -15.45 -12.34
N GLY A 263 11.69 -16.22 -13.35
CA GLY A 263 12.95 -15.96 -14.07
C GLY A 263 12.96 -14.69 -14.93
N ALA A 264 11.80 -14.07 -15.18
CA ALA A 264 11.69 -12.81 -15.92
C ALA A 264 11.84 -11.56 -15.04
N LEU A 265 12.03 -11.74 -13.72
CA LEU A 265 12.26 -10.65 -12.78
C LEU A 265 13.73 -10.28 -12.69
N ARG A 266 14.02 -9.06 -12.23
CA ARG A 266 15.39 -8.56 -12.05
C ARG A 266 16.19 -9.39 -11.03
N ASP A 267 15.52 -9.85 -9.97
CA ASP A 267 16.11 -10.69 -8.93
C ASP A 267 15.27 -11.95 -8.69
N PRO A 268 15.38 -12.97 -9.56
CA PRO A 268 14.61 -14.21 -9.43
C PRO A 268 14.88 -14.96 -8.11
N SER A 269 16.00 -14.68 -7.44
CA SER A 269 16.37 -15.37 -6.20
C SER A 269 15.44 -15.06 -5.03
N LYS A 270 14.77 -13.90 -5.06
CA LYS A 270 13.75 -13.48 -4.09
C LYS A 270 12.36 -14.06 -4.36
N HIS A 271 12.18 -14.79 -5.46
CA HIS A 271 10.90 -15.31 -5.89
C HIS A 271 10.98 -16.81 -6.09
N ARG A 272 10.68 -17.56 -5.02
CA ARG A 272 10.78 -19.02 -4.96
C ARG A 272 9.47 -19.71 -4.61
N GLY A 273 8.45 -18.95 -4.21
CA GLY A 273 7.08 -19.42 -4.01
C GLY A 273 6.09 -18.27 -4.16
N ILE A 274 4.78 -18.57 -4.13
CA ILE A 274 3.72 -17.54 -4.12
C ILE A 274 3.98 -16.58 -2.96
N VAL A 275 4.37 -17.11 -1.81
CA VAL A 275 4.98 -16.39 -0.71
C VAL A 275 6.46 -16.79 -0.61
N THR A 276 7.36 -15.81 -0.55
CA THR A 276 8.79 -16.05 -0.27
C THR A 276 9.21 -15.39 1.03
N ILE A 277 9.81 -16.17 1.95
CA ILE A 277 10.30 -15.71 3.25
C ILE A 277 11.82 -15.92 3.30
N THR A 278 12.59 -14.85 3.33
CA THR A 278 14.06 -14.91 3.43
C THR A 278 14.59 -14.50 4.80
N GLY A 279 13.75 -13.96 5.67
CA GLY A 279 14.12 -13.59 7.02
C GLY A 279 12.93 -13.29 7.92
N GLY A 280 13.23 -12.94 9.17
CA GLY A 280 12.24 -12.61 10.20
C GLY A 280 12.12 -13.66 11.30
N GLY A 281 11.25 -13.39 12.27
CA GLY A 281 11.02 -14.26 13.43
C GLY A 281 9.58 -14.19 13.92
N ASP A 282 9.02 -15.32 14.37
CA ASP A 282 7.63 -15.35 14.88
C ASP A 282 6.63 -14.87 13.83
N VAL A 283 6.73 -15.39 12.61
CA VAL A 283 5.79 -15.12 11.52
C VAL A 283 4.67 -16.15 11.59
N LEU A 284 3.41 -15.72 11.53
CA LEU A 284 2.23 -16.59 11.48
C LEU A 284 1.44 -16.33 10.22
N PHE A 285 1.12 -17.41 9.51
CA PHE A 285 0.06 -17.51 8.51
C PHE A 285 -1.10 -18.29 9.13
N ASP A 286 -2.32 -17.76 8.97
CA ASP A 286 -3.51 -18.20 9.69
C ASP A 286 -4.74 -18.00 8.78
N GLY A 287 -5.41 -19.07 8.37
CA GLY A 287 -6.59 -18.97 7.51
C GLY A 287 -6.30 -18.56 6.07
N CYS A 288 -5.04 -18.68 5.60
CA CYS A 288 -4.67 -18.23 4.26
C CYS A 288 -5.11 -19.23 3.18
N VAL A 289 -5.59 -18.71 2.06
CA VAL A 289 -6.12 -19.46 0.91
C VAL A 289 -5.22 -19.29 -0.31
N PHE A 290 -4.84 -20.39 -0.94
CA PHE A 290 -4.04 -20.45 -2.16
C PHE A 290 -4.86 -21.08 -3.30
N SER A 291 -5.22 -20.26 -4.28
CA SER A 291 -6.07 -20.68 -5.40
C SER A 291 -5.28 -20.79 -6.70
N ASP A 292 -5.59 -21.82 -7.50
CA ASP A 292 -5.21 -21.96 -8.91
C ASP A 292 -6.38 -21.67 -9.86
N GLY A 293 -7.47 -21.12 -9.31
CA GLY A 293 -8.73 -20.92 -10.01
C GLY A 293 -9.81 -21.90 -9.53
N ASP A 294 -11.04 -21.64 -9.96
CA ASP A 294 -12.25 -22.35 -9.56
C ASP A 294 -12.90 -23.10 -10.74
N GLY A 295 -12.19 -23.22 -11.86
CA GLY A 295 -12.69 -23.77 -13.13
C GLY A 295 -13.37 -22.74 -14.04
N SER A 296 -13.77 -21.57 -13.53
CA SER A 296 -14.20 -20.43 -14.34
C SER A 296 -13.03 -19.54 -14.77
N GLN A 297 -11.99 -19.51 -13.94
CA GLN A 297 -10.69 -18.90 -14.25
C GLN A 297 -9.60 -19.96 -14.15
N THR A 298 -8.65 -19.96 -15.09
CA THR A 298 -7.47 -20.83 -15.06
C THR A 298 -6.28 -20.02 -14.55
N GLY A 299 -5.65 -20.48 -13.47
CA GLY A 299 -4.41 -19.93 -12.96
C GLY A 299 -3.24 -20.14 -13.93
N SER A 300 -2.28 -19.21 -13.92
CA SER A 300 -1.01 -19.30 -14.67
C SER A 300 0.17 -19.71 -13.78
N THR A 301 -0.10 -20.12 -12.54
CA THR A 301 0.94 -20.56 -11.59
C THR A 301 1.46 -21.95 -11.99
N PRO A 302 2.75 -22.10 -12.34
CA PRO A 302 3.30 -23.36 -12.81
C PRO A 302 3.15 -24.48 -11.79
N ALA A 303 2.88 -25.68 -12.29
CA ALA A 303 2.82 -26.89 -11.48
C ALA A 303 4.09 -27.06 -10.62
N GLY A 304 3.90 -27.37 -9.34
CA GLY A 304 5.00 -27.55 -8.40
C GLY A 304 5.60 -26.26 -7.85
N THR A 305 5.00 -25.09 -8.13
CA THR A 305 5.37 -23.86 -7.43
C THR A 305 5.02 -23.99 -5.94
N PRO A 306 5.95 -23.71 -5.01
CA PRO A 306 5.64 -23.64 -3.58
C PRO A 306 4.63 -22.53 -3.28
N GLU A 307 3.64 -22.82 -2.45
CA GLU A 307 2.75 -21.78 -1.91
C GLU A 307 3.51 -20.90 -0.93
N VAL A 308 4.32 -21.52 -0.07
CA VAL A 308 5.24 -20.83 0.82
C VAL A 308 6.62 -21.45 0.67
N TYR A 309 7.60 -20.60 0.32
CA TYR A 309 9.02 -20.95 0.31
C TYR A 309 9.75 -20.20 1.42
N VAL A 310 10.43 -20.94 2.30
CA VAL A 310 11.18 -20.41 3.44
C VAL A 310 12.69 -20.59 3.20
N ALA A 311 13.36 -19.51 2.83
CA ALA A 311 14.81 -19.44 2.63
C ALA A 311 15.58 -19.00 3.88
N GLY A 312 14.89 -18.44 4.88
CA GLY A 312 15.48 -17.95 6.12
C GLY A 312 14.43 -17.56 7.15
N GLY A 313 14.90 -17.11 8.33
CA GLY A 313 14.05 -16.76 9.47
C GLY A 313 13.90 -17.88 10.49
N LYS A 314 13.04 -17.65 11.51
CA LYS A 314 12.82 -18.59 12.62
C LYS A 314 11.40 -18.54 13.17
N ARG A 315 10.89 -19.68 13.67
CA ARG A 315 9.55 -19.79 14.28
C ARG A 315 8.46 -19.28 13.34
N ILE A 316 8.48 -19.79 12.11
CA ILE A 316 7.46 -19.59 11.11
C ILE A 316 6.35 -20.59 11.41
N ARG A 317 5.11 -20.12 11.60
CA ARG A 317 3.95 -20.97 11.81
C ARG A 317 2.97 -20.82 10.67
N ILE A 318 2.48 -21.93 10.14
CA ILE A 318 1.45 -21.97 9.10
C ILE A 318 0.32 -22.86 9.63
N ARG A 319 -0.89 -22.34 9.70
CA ARG A 319 -2.06 -23.09 10.17
C ARG A 319 -3.31 -22.67 9.42
N ASP A 320 -4.33 -23.51 9.51
CA ASP A 320 -5.64 -23.29 8.87
C ASP A 320 -5.47 -22.94 7.37
N HIS A 321 -4.51 -23.62 6.74
CA HIS A 321 -4.10 -23.38 5.36
C HIS A 321 -5.09 -24.06 4.41
N GLN A 322 -5.54 -23.33 3.39
CA GLN A 322 -6.41 -23.88 2.36
C GLN A 322 -5.75 -23.77 1.00
N SER A 323 -5.78 -24.84 0.23
CA SER A 323 -5.31 -24.85 -1.15
C SER A 323 -6.30 -25.55 -2.07
N SER A 324 -6.45 -24.99 -3.25
CA SER A 324 -7.15 -25.64 -4.39
C SER A 324 -6.35 -26.82 -4.98
N ARG A 325 -5.07 -26.95 -4.63
CA ARG A 325 -4.18 -28.03 -5.03
C ARG A 325 -3.65 -28.75 -3.78
N THR A 326 -2.83 -29.78 -3.97
CA THR A 326 -2.07 -30.35 -2.84
C THR A 326 -1.13 -29.28 -2.28
N PRO A 327 -1.23 -28.90 -1.00
CA PRO A 327 -0.40 -27.86 -0.42
C PRO A 327 1.09 -28.15 -0.60
N ARG A 328 1.88 -27.11 -0.90
CA ARG A 328 3.32 -27.23 -1.10
C ARG A 328 4.09 -26.19 -0.30
N ILE A 329 4.52 -26.60 0.89
CA ILE A 329 5.37 -25.82 1.78
C ILE A 329 6.82 -26.30 1.65
N VAL A 330 7.72 -25.39 1.26
CA VAL A 330 9.13 -25.72 1.00
C VAL A 330 10.04 -24.90 1.89
N ARG A 331 11.10 -25.54 2.39
CA ARG A 331 12.20 -24.86 3.06
C ARG A 331 13.51 -25.07 2.30
N ALA A 332 14.35 -24.04 2.27
CA ALA A 332 15.72 -24.19 1.81
C ALA A 332 16.49 -25.17 2.73
N ALA A 333 17.49 -25.86 2.17
CA ALA A 333 18.34 -26.78 2.93
C ALA A 333 19.05 -26.12 4.13
N SER A 334 19.36 -24.83 4.03
CA SER A 334 19.97 -24.03 5.10
C SER A 334 19.04 -23.71 6.27
N VAL A 335 17.72 -23.91 6.11
CA VAL A 335 16.73 -23.62 7.15
C VAL A 335 16.44 -24.91 7.93
N PRO A 336 16.67 -24.97 9.25
CA PRO A 336 16.40 -26.17 10.03
C PRO A 336 14.90 -26.47 10.08
N ALA A 337 14.52 -27.75 10.13
CA ALA A 337 13.11 -28.14 10.19
C ALA A 337 12.35 -27.51 11.36
N SER A 338 13.01 -27.34 12.52
CA SER A 338 12.44 -26.69 13.71
C SER A 338 12.14 -25.18 13.54
N ALA A 339 12.60 -24.55 12.46
CA ALA A 339 12.25 -23.17 12.16
C ALA A 339 10.80 -23.03 11.69
N ILE A 340 10.16 -24.12 11.26
CA ILE A 340 8.81 -24.13 10.69
C ILE A 340 7.92 -25.06 11.51
N VAL A 341 6.74 -24.58 11.86
CA VAL A 341 5.69 -25.37 12.52
C VAL A 341 4.44 -25.28 11.66
N THR A 342 3.87 -26.43 11.30
CA THR A 342 2.67 -26.51 10.49
C THR A 342 1.59 -27.33 11.21
N ASP A 343 0.35 -27.23 10.74
CA ASP A 343 -0.70 -28.18 11.15
C ASP A 343 -0.38 -29.60 10.67
N PRO A 344 -0.96 -30.65 11.31
CA PRO A 344 -0.57 -32.04 11.05
C PRO A 344 -0.80 -32.56 9.63
N ASP A 345 -1.71 -31.94 8.89
CA ASP A 345 -2.07 -32.25 7.51
C ASP A 345 -1.15 -31.58 6.48
N LEU A 346 -0.28 -30.66 6.91
CA LEU A 346 0.68 -29.97 6.05
C LEU A 346 2.05 -30.62 6.14
N THR A 347 2.64 -30.93 4.99
CA THR A 347 4.00 -31.46 4.88
C THR A 347 4.98 -30.38 4.45
N VAL A 348 6.11 -30.29 5.14
CA VAL A 348 7.23 -29.41 4.77
C VAL A 348 8.33 -30.22 4.08
N THR A 349 8.63 -29.89 2.84
CA THR A 349 9.72 -30.53 2.08
C THR A 349 10.95 -29.63 2.00
N THR A 350 12.13 -30.22 1.83
CA THR A 350 13.35 -29.46 1.52
C THR A 350 13.45 -29.25 0.00
N GLY A 351 13.80 -28.06 -0.47
CA GLY A 351 13.93 -27.77 -1.90
C GLY A 351 14.68 -26.48 -2.22
#